data_AF-A0A2P9EVN6-F1
#
_entry.id   AF-A0A2P9EVN6-F1
#
_cell.length_a   1.000
_cell.length_b   1.000
_cell.length_c   1.000
_cell.angle_alpha   90.00
_cell.angle_beta   90.00
_cell.angle_gamma   90.00
#
_symmetry.space_group_name_H-M   'P 1'
#
loop_
_entity.id
_entity.type
_entity.pdbx_description
1 polymer ?
#
loop_
_entity_poly.entity_id
_entity_poly.type
_entity_poly.pdbx_seq_one_letter_code
_entity_poly.pdbx_strand_id
1 'polypeptide(L)'
;MSTKKTEKPDGTHPEQTEGAPSRRFDGTRPERTGEGPAPVAAVCPGCGGSGPSVRTVAETCADPESRTAGLTDRLARSPGVPSRFDTVLHFIEGMILVAMGAYLARSGLQNDKPVHTIAGSLLAVALFVGTLAVVRGELRERKAVTRGEPRAEVLWRPAHHCSACGAVFYPAGTPWQGALTPEQFQKYVWTEAGYGRQLDKKVKDVALPSAAPTGPGGTHDHA
;
A
#
# COMPACT_ATOMS: atom_id res chain seq x y z
N MET A 1 -16.07 11.40 59.81
CA MET A 1 -15.34 11.28 58.53
C MET A 1 -14.98 9.80 58.36
N SER A 2 -15.81 9.04 57.64
CA SER A 2 -15.64 7.59 57.48
C SER A 2 -15.03 7.26 56.13
N THR A 3 -13.85 6.65 56.16
CA THR A 3 -13.13 6.12 54.99
C THR A 3 -13.79 4.82 54.52
N LYS A 4 -14.36 4.83 53.32
CA LYS A 4 -14.96 3.65 52.69
C LYS A 4 -13.86 2.84 51.98
N LYS A 5 -13.56 1.66 52.53
CA LYS A 5 -12.62 0.67 52.01
C LYS A 5 -13.29 -0.07 50.84
N THR A 6 -12.68 -0.05 49.67
CA THR A 6 -13.18 -0.78 48.48
C THR A 6 -12.42 -2.09 48.37
N GLU A 7 -13.12 -3.20 48.64
CA GLU A 7 -12.66 -4.56 48.40
C GLU A 7 -12.52 -4.84 46.89
N LYS A 8 -11.44 -5.54 46.55
CA LYS A 8 -11.11 -6.01 45.20
C LYS A 8 -11.57 -7.48 45.12
N PRO A 9 -12.49 -7.84 44.22
CA PRO A 9 -12.85 -9.25 44.05
C PRO A 9 -11.73 -9.98 43.31
N ASP A 10 -11.17 -10.99 43.99
CA ASP A 10 -10.43 -12.10 43.39
C ASP A 10 -11.40 -12.93 42.55
N GLY A 11 -11.11 -13.05 41.26
CA GLY A 11 -12.02 -13.63 40.29
C GLY A 11 -11.28 -14.43 39.23
N THR A 12 -11.15 -15.72 39.53
CA THR A 12 -11.38 -16.82 38.57
C THR A 12 -10.25 -17.17 37.60
N HIS A 13 -9.66 -18.34 37.88
CA HIS A 13 -8.81 -19.14 37.01
C HIS A 13 -9.38 -19.31 35.59
N PRO A 14 -8.57 -19.13 34.53
CA PRO A 14 -8.93 -19.63 33.21
C PRO A 14 -8.77 -21.16 33.15
N GLU A 15 -9.89 -21.77 32.78
CA GLU A 15 -10.13 -23.11 32.30
C GLU A 15 -9.01 -23.61 31.36
N GLN A 16 -8.38 -24.72 31.76
CA GLN A 16 -7.47 -25.48 30.90
C GLN A 16 -8.28 -26.13 29.78
N THR A 17 -8.19 -25.56 28.58
CA THR A 17 -8.75 -26.18 27.38
C THR A 17 -7.87 -27.36 26.99
N GLU A 18 -8.47 -28.54 27.02
CA GLU A 18 -7.86 -29.83 26.70
C GLU A 18 -7.20 -29.83 25.32
N GLY A 19 -6.05 -30.51 25.26
CA GLY A 19 -5.13 -30.53 24.13
C GLY A 19 -5.76 -31.09 22.85
N ALA A 20 -5.67 -30.30 21.78
CA ALA A 20 -5.81 -30.80 20.43
C ALA A 20 -4.60 -31.70 20.08
N PRO A 21 -4.82 -32.83 19.39
CA PRO A 21 -3.76 -33.76 19.03
C PRO A 21 -2.73 -33.10 18.12
N SER A 22 -1.49 -33.07 18.60
CA SER A 22 -0.30 -32.66 17.86
C SER A 22 -0.10 -33.58 16.66
N ARG A 23 -0.56 -33.14 15.48
CA ARG A 23 -0.23 -33.79 14.20
C ARG A 23 1.26 -33.57 13.95
N ARG A 24 2.08 -34.57 14.29
CA ARG A 24 3.45 -34.71 13.75
C ARG A 24 3.34 -34.72 12.23
N PHE A 25 3.58 -33.58 11.62
CA PHE A 25 3.94 -33.51 10.22
C PHE A 25 5.41 -33.93 10.14
N ASP A 26 5.65 -35.20 9.80
CA ASP A 26 6.94 -35.64 9.25
C ASP A 26 7.10 -34.99 7.87
N GLY A 27 7.46 -33.71 7.89
CA GLY A 27 7.75 -32.92 6.73
C GLY A 27 9.19 -33.17 6.29
N THR A 28 9.43 -34.31 5.64
CA THR A 28 10.56 -34.45 4.70
C THR A 28 10.33 -33.45 3.57
N ARG A 29 10.67 -32.19 3.84
CA ARG A 29 10.66 -31.11 2.86
C ARG A 29 11.70 -31.52 1.81
N PRO A 30 11.31 -31.78 0.55
CA PRO A 30 12.28 -32.04 -0.49
C PRO A 30 13.17 -30.79 -0.55
N GLU A 31 14.44 -30.99 -0.23
CA GLU A 31 15.50 -30.02 -0.37
C GLU A 31 15.57 -29.72 -1.87
N ARG A 32 14.77 -28.74 -2.30
CA ARG A 32 14.74 -28.28 -3.67
C ARG A 32 16.04 -27.49 -3.83
N THR A 33 17.12 -28.19 -4.17
CA THR A 33 18.36 -27.68 -4.75
C THR A 33 18.02 -27.03 -6.09
N GLY A 34 17.28 -25.93 -6.01
CA GLY A 34 17.13 -24.98 -7.09
C GLY A 34 18.45 -24.24 -7.17
N GLU A 35 19.34 -24.77 -7.99
CA GLU A 35 20.52 -24.08 -8.50
C GLU A 35 20.01 -22.91 -9.35
N GLY A 36 19.56 -21.86 -8.66
CA GLY A 36 19.21 -20.60 -9.28
C GLY A 36 20.44 -20.03 -9.96
N PRO A 37 20.28 -19.27 -11.06
CA PRO A 37 21.41 -18.61 -11.70
C PRO A 37 22.20 -17.85 -10.66
N ALA A 38 23.51 -18.07 -10.64
CA ALA A 38 24.41 -17.41 -9.70
C ALA A 38 24.15 -15.90 -9.72
N PRO A 39 23.99 -15.26 -8.55
CA PRO A 39 23.70 -13.84 -8.48
C PRO A 39 24.81 -13.08 -9.21
N VAL A 40 24.46 -12.40 -10.29
CA VAL A 40 25.38 -11.52 -11.00
C VAL A 40 25.84 -10.47 -10.00
N ALA A 41 27.14 -10.38 -9.76
CA ALA A 41 27.70 -9.41 -8.83
C ALA A 41 27.42 -7.99 -9.33
N ALA A 42 26.36 -7.38 -8.81
CA ALA A 42 26.00 -6.02 -9.14
C ALA A 42 26.96 -5.03 -8.47
N VAL A 43 27.43 -4.05 -9.24
CA VAL A 43 28.28 -2.95 -8.76
C VAL A 43 27.50 -1.66 -8.85
N CYS A 44 27.46 -0.89 -7.76
CA CYS A 44 26.77 0.38 -7.71
C CYS A 44 27.48 1.42 -8.59
N PRO A 45 26.82 2.04 -9.58
CA PRO A 45 27.43 3.04 -10.44
C PRO A 45 27.73 4.37 -9.72
N GLY A 46 27.15 4.61 -8.54
CA GLY A 46 27.36 5.84 -7.77
C GLY A 46 28.64 5.81 -6.92
N CYS A 47 28.92 4.70 -6.23
CA CYS A 47 30.04 4.61 -5.28
C CYS A 47 30.99 3.42 -5.50
N GLY A 48 30.72 2.55 -6.49
CA GLY A 48 31.48 1.33 -6.72
C GLY A 48 31.24 0.20 -5.70
N GLY A 49 30.30 0.37 -4.77
CA GLY A 49 29.95 -0.65 -3.79
C GLY A 49 29.45 -1.94 -4.44
N SER A 50 29.74 -3.08 -3.82
CA SER A 50 29.35 -4.42 -4.27
C SER A 50 29.05 -5.34 -3.08
N GLY A 51 28.68 -6.59 -3.35
CA GLY A 51 28.42 -7.61 -2.34
C GLY A 51 27.26 -7.21 -1.39
N PRO A 52 27.42 -7.31 -0.05
CA PRO A 52 26.31 -7.12 0.89
C PRO A 52 25.76 -5.68 0.94
N SER A 53 26.52 -4.71 0.43
CA SER A 53 26.07 -3.32 0.32
C SER A 53 25.09 -3.08 -0.82
N VAL A 54 24.95 -4.04 -1.76
CA VAL A 54 24.07 -3.96 -2.92
C VAL A 54 23.09 -5.11 -2.85
N ARG A 55 21.81 -4.80 -2.66
CA ARG A 55 20.72 -5.78 -2.57
C ARG A 55 19.67 -5.47 -3.62
N THR A 56 18.88 -6.46 -4.01
CA THR A 56 17.69 -6.16 -4.81
C THR A 56 16.76 -5.23 -4.04
N VAL A 57 15.96 -4.43 -4.73
CA VAL A 57 14.95 -3.60 -4.07
C VAL A 57 13.97 -4.49 -3.29
N ALA A 58 13.65 -5.69 -3.79
CA ALA A 58 12.79 -6.64 -3.10
C ALA A 58 13.35 -7.10 -1.75
N GLU A 59 14.62 -7.50 -1.70
CA GLU A 59 15.30 -7.86 -0.45
C GLU A 59 15.38 -6.65 0.50
N THR A 60 15.65 -5.46 -0.03
CA THR A 60 15.70 -4.23 0.76
C THR A 60 14.34 -3.94 1.39
N CYS A 61 13.23 -4.10 0.66
CA CYS A 61 11.89 -3.90 1.20
C CYS A 61 11.44 -4.97 2.20
N ALA A 62 12.00 -6.19 2.11
CA ALA A 62 11.75 -7.27 3.06
C ALA A 62 12.50 -7.09 4.39
N ASP A 63 13.54 -6.26 4.41
CA ASP A 63 14.33 -5.94 5.60
C ASP A 63 13.52 -5.09 6.61
N PRO A 64 13.35 -5.54 7.87
CA PRO A 64 12.65 -4.77 8.90
C PRO A 64 13.23 -3.38 9.16
N GLU A 65 14.56 -3.20 9.04
CA GLU A 65 15.22 -1.91 9.26
C GLU A 65 14.86 -0.89 8.17
N SER A 66 14.64 -1.35 6.94
CA SER A 66 14.18 -0.49 5.85
C SER A 66 12.78 0.08 6.11
N ARG A 67 11.94 -0.63 6.87
CA ARG A 67 10.60 -0.17 7.23
C ARG A 67 10.66 0.97 8.24
N THR A 68 11.51 0.87 9.26
CA THR A 68 11.66 1.93 10.27
C THR A 68 12.29 3.20 9.69
N ALA A 69 13.12 3.06 8.66
CA ALA A 69 13.72 4.17 7.91
C ALA A 69 12.80 4.78 6.83
N GLY A 70 11.56 4.30 6.67
CA GLY A 70 10.64 4.75 5.61
C GLY A 70 11.15 4.48 4.19
N LEU A 71 12.12 3.57 4.04
CA LEU A 71 12.69 3.21 2.74
C LEU A 71 11.73 2.31 1.97
N THR A 72 10.98 1.44 2.67
CA THR A 72 9.96 0.58 2.04
C THR A 72 8.91 1.38 1.27
N ASP A 73 8.46 2.53 1.79
CA ASP A 73 7.45 3.36 1.13
C ASP A 73 8.01 4.06 -0.11
N ARG A 74 9.26 4.54 -0.03
CA ARG A 74 9.96 5.18 -1.15
C ARG A 74 10.35 4.18 -2.24
N LEU A 75 10.56 2.93 -1.87
CA LEU A 75 10.83 1.83 -2.80
C LEU A 75 9.58 1.02 -3.13
N ALA A 76 8.38 1.49 -2.77
CA ALA A 76 7.16 0.74 -2.97
C ALA A 76 6.86 0.53 -4.46
N ARG A 77 6.54 -0.72 -4.83
CA ARG A 77 6.15 -1.07 -6.21
C ARG A 77 4.86 -0.41 -6.65
N SER A 78 3.91 -0.27 -5.74
CA SER A 78 2.58 0.29 -6.00
C SER A 78 2.16 1.19 -4.83
N PRO A 79 1.25 2.15 -5.06
CA PRO A 79 0.66 2.90 -3.96
C PRO A 79 -0.09 1.96 -3.02
N GLY A 80 -0.15 2.36 -1.75
CA GLY A 80 -1.03 1.71 -0.79
C GLY A 80 -2.47 1.84 -1.26
N VAL A 81 -3.13 0.70 -1.51
CA VAL A 81 -4.58 0.68 -1.72
C VAL A 81 -5.25 0.38 -0.38
N PRO A 82 -6.37 1.03 -0.05
CA PRO A 82 -7.18 0.64 1.09
C PRO A 82 -7.48 -0.87 1.03
N SER A 83 -7.51 -1.54 2.17
CA SER A 83 -7.89 -2.96 2.21
C SER A 83 -9.35 -3.11 1.77
N ARG A 84 -9.75 -4.25 1.20
CA ARG A 84 -11.16 -4.46 0.80
C ARG A 84 -12.13 -4.27 1.98
N PHE A 85 -11.66 -4.60 3.19
CA PHE A 85 -12.40 -4.39 4.42
C PHE A 85 -12.59 -2.90 4.73
N ASP A 86 -11.60 -2.05 4.45
CA ASP A 86 -11.75 -0.60 4.64
C ASP A 86 -12.87 -0.04 3.75
N THR A 87 -12.93 -0.44 2.48
CA THR A 87 -14.03 -0.02 1.59
C THR A 87 -15.40 -0.49 2.10
N VAL A 88 -15.48 -1.73 2.59
CA VAL A 88 -16.72 -2.27 3.15
C VAL A 88 -17.12 -1.51 4.42
N LEU A 89 -16.15 -1.18 5.27
CA LEU A 89 -16.39 -0.43 6.50
C LEU A 89 -16.91 0.98 6.19
N HIS A 90 -16.30 1.72 5.26
CA HIS A 90 -16.78 3.03 4.82
C HIS A 90 -18.19 2.95 4.23
N PHE A 91 -18.50 1.88 3.48
CA PHE A 91 -19.85 1.67 2.98
C PHE A 91 -20.86 1.44 4.11
N ILE A 92 -20.55 0.59 5.09
CA ILE A 92 -21.43 0.32 6.23
C ILE A 92 -21.65 1.58 7.06
N GLU A 93 -20.58 2.30 7.37
CA GLU A 93 -20.65 3.59 8.09
C GLU A 93 -21.55 4.59 7.35
N GLY A 94 -21.35 4.74 6.04
CA GLY A 94 -22.20 5.57 5.19
C GLY A 94 -23.67 5.14 5.21
N MET A 95 -23.95 3.84 5.13
CA MET A 95 -25.32 3.31 5.19
C MET A 95 -26.00 3.53 6.54
N ILE A 96 -25.25 3.47 7.64
CA ILE A 96 -25.77 3.81 8.98
C ILE A 96 -26.20 5.28 9.02
N LEU A 97 -25.38 6.20 8.50
CA LEU A 97 -25.71 7.62 8.44
C LEU A 97 -26.95 7.88 7.55
N VAL A 98 -27.05 7.20 6.40
CA VAL A 98 -28.23 7.26 5.53
C VAL A 98 -29.49 6.78 6.28
N ALA A 99 -29.39 5.68 7.02
CA ALA A 99 -30.50 5.14 7.81
C ALA A 99 -30.95 6.12 8.90
N MET A 100 -30.01 6.82 9.55
CA MET A 100 -30.34 7.89 10.50
C MET A 100 -31.09 9.05 9.84
N GLY A 101 -30.66 9.49 8.65
CA GLY A 101 -31.38 10.52 7.88
C GLY A 101 -32.81 10.08 7.49
N ALA A 102 -32.95 8.84 7.03
CA ALA A 102 -34.25 8.25 6.70
C ALA A 102 -35.15 8.11 7.94
N TYR A 103 -34.59 7.76 9.09
CA TYR A 103 -35.29 7.71 10.37
C TYR A 103 -35.81 9.09 10.78
N LEU A 104 -34.98 10.15 10.68
CA LEU A 104 -35.41 11.53 10.93
C LEU A 104 -36.56 11.94 9.99
N ALA A 105 -36.47 11.57 8.72
CA ALA A 105 -37.52 11.87 7.74
C ALA A 105 -38.85 11.19 8.11
N ARG A 106 -38.78 9.90 8.50
CA ARG A 106 -39.93 9.11 8.95
C ARG A 106 -40.54 9.66 10.23
N SER A 107 -39.72 10.06 11.20
CA SER A 107 -40.17 10.69 12.43
C SER A 107 -40.89 12.02 12.15
N GLY A 108 -40.38 12.82 11.20
CA GLY A 108 -41.06 14.03 10.74
C GLY A 108 -42.47 13.75 10.20
N LEU A 109 -42.63 12.66 9.43
CA LEU A 109 -43.90 12.27 8.85
C LEU A 109 -44.90 11.80 9.91
N GLN A 110 -44.45 11.05 10.92
CA GLN A 110 -45.30 10.56 12.01
C GLN A 110 -45.76 11.66 12.98
N ASN A 111 -45.05 12.78 13.03
CA ASN A 111 -45.33 13.89 13.93
C ASN A 111 -45.91 15.13 13.22
N ASP A 112 -46.30 15.00 11.93
CA ASP A 112 -46.77 16.11 11.09
C ASP A 112 -45.82 17.32 11.06
N LYS A 113 -44.51 17.07 11.08
CA LYS A 113 -43.45 18.09 11.02
C LYS A 113 -42.78 18.06 9.65
N PRO A 114 -43.33 18.76 8.63
CA PRO A 114 -42.87 18.65 7.23
C PRO A 114 -41.40 19.06 7.06
N VAL A 115 -40.92 20.01 7.87
CA VAL A 115 -39.51 20.43 7.86
C VAL A 115 -38.57 19.26 8.17
N HIS A 116 -38.92 18.38 9.11
CA HIS A 116 -38.08 17.24 9.48
C HIS A 116 -38.10 16.16 8.39
N THR A 117 -39.25 15.96 7.74
CA THR A 117 -39.38 15.04 6.59
C THR A 117 -38.51 15.48 5.42
N ILE A 118 -38.60 16.76 5.04
CA ILE A 118 -37.82 17.31 3.92
C ILE A 118 -36.32 17.28 4.25
N ALA A 119 -35.93 17.82 5.42
CA ALA A 119 -34.53 17.88 5.81
C ALA A 119 -33.91 16.48 5.95
N GLY A 120 -34.61 15.54 6.59
CA GLY A 120 -34.14 14.16 6.75
C GLY A 120 -33.99 13.44 5.41
N SER A 121 -34.93 13.65 4.48
CA SER A 121 -34.88 13.03 3.14
C SER A 121 -33.70 13.58 2.33
N LEU A 122 -33.50 14.89 2.32
CA LEU A 122 -32.37 15.52 1.63
C LEU A 122 -31.04 15.06 2.23
N LEU A 123 -30.95 14.99 3.57
CA LEU A 123 -29.77 14.49 4.27
C LEU A 123 -29.47 13.03 3.89
N ALA A 124 -30.48 12.16 3.90
CA ALA A 124 -30.31 10.75 3.53
C ALA A 124 -29.81 10.59 2.08
N VAL A 125 -30.39 11.35 1.14
CA VAL A 125 -29.95 11.33 -0.28
C VAL A 125 -28.53 11.83 -0.42
N ALA A 126 -28.18 12.95 0.24
CA ALA A 126 -26.83 13.50 0.19
C ALA A 126 -25.77 12.53 0.73
N LEU A 127 -26.04 11.91 1.88
CA LEU A 127 -25.16 10.91 2.49
C LEU A 127 -25.01 9.67 1.61
N PHE A 128 -26.10 9.23 0.97
CA PHE A 128 -26.09 8.07 0.08
C PHE A 128 -25.24 8.34 -1.17
N VAL A 129 -25.45 9.48 -1.83
CA VAL A 129 -24.65 9.89 -3.00
C VAL A 129 -23.18 10.06 -2.63
N GLY A 130 -22.89 10.68 -1.48
CA GLY A 130 -21.53 10.81 -0.95
C GLY A 130 -20.85 9.45 -0.72
N THR A 131 -21.55 8.51 -0.08
CA THR A 131 -21.05 7.14 0.15
C THR A 131 -20.73 6.45 -1.17
N LEU A 132 -21.63 6.53 -2.16
CA LEU A 132 -21.39 5.96 -3.49
C LEU A 132 -20.21 6.60 -4.20
N ALA A 133 -20.02 7.91 -4.06
CA ALA A 133 -18.88 8.62 -4.67
C ALA A 133 -17.54 8.13 -4.08
N VAL A 134 -17.46 7.98 -2.76
CA VAL A 134 -16.27 7.45 -2.07
C VAL A 134 -15.96 6.02 -2.53
N VAL A 135 -16.95 5.12 -2.45
CA VAL A 135 -16.77 3.70 -2.86
C VAL A 135 -16.35 3.60 -4.34
N ARG A 136 -16.95 4.41 -5.22
CA ARG A 136 -16.55 4.45 -6.64
C ARG A 136 -15.13 4.98 -6.83
N GLY A 137 -14.71 5.96 -6.03
CA GLY A 137 -13.34 6.47 -6.01
C GLY A 137 -12.34 5.37 -5.67
N GLU A 138 -12.54 4.68 -4.55
CA GLU A 138 -11.68 3.59 -4.10
C GLU A 138 -11.63 2.42 -5.11
N LEU A 139 -12.77 2.07 -5.71
CA LEU A 139 -12.82 1.05 -6.76
C LEU A 139 -12.04 1.45 -8.02
N ARG A 140 -12.08 2.74 -8.41
CA ARG A 140 -11.30 3.24 -9.54
C ARG A 140 -9.81 3.21 -9.25
N GLU A 141 -9.40 3.58 -8.04
CA GLU A 141 -8.00 3.53 -7.61
C GLU A 141 -7.46 2.11 -7.60
N ARG A 142 -8.20 1.16 -7.00
CA ARG A 142 -7.83 -0.26 -7.05
C ARG A 142 -7.69 -0.77 -8.47
N LYS A 143 -8.64 -0.44 -9.36
CA LYS A 143 -8.57 -0.82 -10.78
C LYS A 143 -7.35 -0.24 -11.47
N ALA A 144 -6.96 0.98 -11.14
CA ALA A 144 -5.75 1.60 -11.67
C ALA A 144 -4.51 0.85 -11.19
N VAL A 145 -4.44 0.50 -9.91
CA VAL A 145 -3.34 -0.28 -9.33
C VAL A 145 -3.24 -1.67 -9.96
N THR A 146 -4.33 -2.42 -10.02
CA THR A 146 -4.33 -3.76 -10.66
C THR A 146 -3.91 -3.70 -12.13
N ARG A 147 -4.27 -2.63 -12.86
CA ARG A 147 -3.87 -2.46 -14.27
C ARG A 147 -2.38 -2.15 -14.42
N GLY A 148 -1.82 -1.34 -13.52
CA GLY A 148 -0.42 -0.93 -13.55
C GLY A 148 0.54 -1.96 -12.97
N GLU A 149 0.06 -2.89 -12.14
CA GLU A 149 0.90 -3.79 -11.34
C GLU A 149 1.89 -4.61 -12.19
N PRO A 150 1.50 -5.20 -13.33
CA PRO A 150 2.45 -5.92 -14.18
C PRO A 150 3.58 -5.01 -14.72
N ARG A 151 3.28 -3.76 -15.06
CA ARG A 151 4.29 -2.80 -15.56
C ARG A 151 5.22 -2.38 -14.44
N ALA A 152 4.67 -2.05 -13.27
CA ALA A 152 5.44 -1.73 -12.09
C ALA A 152 6.39 -2.87 -11.72
N GLU A 153 5.91 -4.12 -11.74
CA GLU A 153 6.72 -5.30 -11.40
C GLU A 153 7.92 -5.48 -12.36
N VAL A 154 7.72 -5.31 -13.66
CA VAL A 154 8.81 -5.41 -14.66
C VAL A 154 9.90 -4.37 -14.39
N LEU A 155 9.54 -3.16 -13.99
CA LEU A 155 10.49 -2.09 -13.68
C LEU A 155 11.10 -2.23 -12.29
N TRP A 156 10.35 -2.76 -11.32
CA TRP A 156 10.75 -2.80 -9.93
C TRP A 156 11.63 -4.00 -9.60
N ARG A 157 11.29 -5.18 -10.15
CA ARG A 157 11.97 -6.45 -9.85
C ARG A 157 13.47 -6.48 -10.15
N PRO A 158 13.99 -5.94 -11.27
CA PRO A 158 15.42 -6.00 -11.56
C PRO A 158 16.23 -4.88 -10.88
N ALA A 159 15.58 -3.95 -10.18
CA ALA A 159 16.25 -2.83 -9.54
C ALA A 159 17.02 -3.27 -8.28
N HIS A 160 18.14 -2.60 -8.04
CA HIS A 160 19.01 -2.82 -6.89
C HIS A 160 19.17 -1.54 -6.09
N HIS A 161 19.27 -1.67 -4.77
CA HIS A 161 19.52 -0.58 -3.83
C HIS A 161 20.90 -0.78 -3.18
N CYS A 162 21.69 0.29 -3.15
CA CYS A 162 22.98 0.33 -2.48
C CYS A 162 22.85 1.01 -1.11
N SER A 163 23.03 0.25 -0.02
CA SER A 163 22.95 0.79 1.34
C SER A 163 24.09 1.75 1.68
N ALA A 164 25.23 1.67 0.98
CA ALA A 164 26.39 2.53 1.23
C ALA A 164 26.16 3.99 0.81
N CYS A 165 25.40 4.23 -0.27
CA CYS A 165 25.14 5.58 -0.79
C CYS A 165 23.66 5.92 -0.97
N GLY A 166 22.74 4.99 -0.69
CA GLY A 166 21.29 5.16 -0.81
C GLY A 166 20.77 5.17 -2.26
N ALA A 167 21.61 4.86 -3.25
CA ALA A 167 21.22 4.88 -4.65
C ALA A 167 20.43 3.63 -5.06
N VAL A 168 19.50 3.80 -6.00
CA VAL A 168 18.78 2.74 -6.71
C VAL A 168 19.25 2.70 -8.16
N PHE A 169 19.49 1.52 -8.72
CA PHE A 169 19.99 1.38 -10.09
C PHE A 169 19.61 0.05 -10.72
N TYR A 170 19.84 -0.08 -12.03
CA TYR A 170 19.66 -1.31 -12.79
C TYR A 170 21.04 -1.86 -13.20
N PRO A 171 21.46 -3.06 -12.75
CA PRO A 171 22.79 -3.58 -13.08
C PRO A 171 23.04 -3.75 -14.57
N ALA A 172 22.00 -4.07 -15.34
CA ALA A 172 22.08 -4.17 -16.81
C ALA A 172 22.06 -2.80 -17.53
N GLY A 173 21.89 -1.70 -16.80
CA GLY A 173 21.70 -0.36 -17.39
C GLY A 173 20.35 -0.18 -18.11
N THR A 174 19.43 -1.14 -17.99
CA THR A 174 18.10 -1.11 -18.60
C THR A 174 17.02 -1.37 -17.54
N PRO A 175 15.90 -0.64 -17.56
CA PRO A 175 15.53 0.40 -18.51
C PRO A 175 16.17 1.77 -18.25
N TRP A 176 16.91 1.93 -17.14
CA TRP A 176 17.56 3.18 -16.77
C TRP A 176 19.07 3.02 -16.58
N GLN A 177 19.84 3.98 -17.12
CA GLN A 177 21.29 4.04 -16.94
C GLN A 177 21.69 4.98 -15.80
N GLY A 178 22.54 4.49 -14.91
CA GLY A 178 23.06 5.26 -13.77
C GLY A 178 22.27 5.08 -12.48
N ALA A 179 22.58 5.93 -11.50
CA ALA A 179 21.99 5.92 -10.17
C ALA A 179 20.79 6.87 -10.08
N LEU A 180 19.75 6.41 -9.39
CA LEU A 180 18.57 7.17 -9.00
C LEU A 180 18.53 7.31 -7.48
N THR A 181 17.95 8.39 -6.96
CA THR A 181 17.51 8.40 -5.56
C THR A 181 16.26 7.53 -5.39
N PRO A 182 15.91 7.08 -4.17
CA PRO A 182 14.66 6.35 -3.93
C PRO A 182 13.42 7.09 -4.44
N GLU A 183 13.38 8.42 -4.26
CA GLU A 183 12.26 9.26 -4.71
C GLU A 183 12.19 9.35 -6.25
N GLN A 184 13.33 9.45 -6.93
CA GLN A 184 13.39 9.40 -8.40
C GLN A 184 12.95 8.03 -8.92
N PHE A 185 13.40 6.96 -8.29
CA PHE A 185 12.99 5.60 -8.62
C PHE A 185 11.47 5.43 -8.43
N GLN A 186 10.91 5.89 -7.30
CA GLN A 186 9.46 5.88 -7.06
C GLN A 186 8.72 6.62 -8.16
N LYS A 187 9.13 7.87 -8.44
CA LYS A 187 8.52 8.69 -9.49
C LYS A 187 8.54 7.96 -10.84
N TYR A 188 9.68 7.38 -11.22
CA TYR A 188 9.84 6.65 -12.47
C TYR A 188 8.90 5.45 -12.56
N VAL A 189 8.99 4.51 -11.61
CA VAL A 189 8.18 3.28 -11.58
C VAL A 189 6.68 3.62 -11.56
N TRP A 190 6.27 4.57 -10.73
CA TRP A 190 4.86 4.92 -10.59
C TRP A 190 4.32 5.68 -11.80
N THR A 191 5.11 6.53 -12.45
CA THR A 191 4.67 7.22 -13.67
C THR A 191 4.46 6.22 -14.80
N GLU A 192 5.42 5.33 -15.05
CA GLU A 192 5.35 4.29 -16.08
C GLU A 192 4.23 3.25 -15.82
N ALA A 193 3.96 2.96 -14.55
CA ALA A 193 2.84 2.10 -14.16
C ALA A 193 1.47 2.79 -14.21
N GLY A 194 1.40 4.10 -14.45
CA GLY A 194 0.14 4.86 -14.50
C GLY A 194 -0.39 5.29 -13.12
N TYR A 195 0.45 5.30 -12.10
CA TYR A 195 0.16 5.75 -10.73
C TYR A 195 0.54 7.22 -10.49
N GLY A 196 0.77 8.01 -11.54
CA GLY A 196 1.23 9.39 -11.41
C GLY A 196 0.29 10.28 -10.58
N ARG A 197 -1.01 9.98 -10.53
CA ARG A 197 -1.96 10.73 -9.68
C ARG A 197 -1.71 10.50 -8.19
N GLN A 198 -1.28 9.29 -7.81
CA GLN A 198 -1.06 8.86 -6.43
C GLN A 198 0.31 9.29 -5.87
N LEU A 199 1.23 9.80 -6.70
CA LEU A 199 2.50 10.31 -6.21
C LEU A 199 2.30 11.52 -5.27
N ASP A 200 3.03 11.53 -4.17
CA ASP A 200 3.10 12.69 -3.27
C ASP A 200 3.63 13.91 -4.01
N LYS A 201 3.16 15.10 -3.63
CA LYS A 201 3.58 16.36 -4.26
C LYS A 201 5.11 16.52 -4.28
N LYS A 202 5.78 16.18 -3.17
CA LYS A 202 7.24 16.23 -3.06
C LYS A 202 7.91 15.35 -4.11
N VAL A 203 7.43 14.13 -4.30
CA VAL A 203 7.99 13.17 -5.27
C VAL A 203 7.66 13.59 -6.70
N LYS A 204 6.46 14.12 -6.96
CA LYS A 204 6.08 14.68 -8.28
C LYS A 204 7.03 15.79 -8.73
N ASP A 205 7.49 16.62 -7.80
CA ASP A 205 8.36 17.76 -8.08
C ASP A 205 9.84 17.37 -8.26
N VAL A 206 10.24 16.14 -7.91
CA VAL A 206 11.61 15.65 -8.11
C VAL A 206 11.91 15.53 -9.60
N ALA A 207 12.95 16.20 -10.08
CA ALA A 207 13.43 16.03 -11.45
C ALA A 207 14.01 14.61 -11.64
N LEU A 208 13.55 13.91 -12.67
CA LEU A 208 14.25 12.73 -13.15
C LEU A 208 15.49 13.19 -13.92
N PRO A 209 16.67 12.58 -13.72
CA PRO A 209 17.81 12.85 -14.58
C PRO A 209 17.41 12.57 -16.03
N SER A 210 18.01 13.22 -17.03
CA SER A 210 17.76 12.83 -18.42
C SER A 210 18.16 11.36 -18.58
N ALA A 211 17.19 10.51 -18.94
CA ALA A 211 17.51 9.14 -19.31
C ALA A 211 18.53 9.22 -20.44
N ALA A 212 19.72 8.66 -20.24
CA ALA A 212 20.65 8.50 -21.35
C ALA A 212 19.89 7.70 -22.43
N PRO A 213 19.86 8.17 -23.69
CA PRO A 213 18.99 7.61 -24.72
C PRO A 213 19.21 6.10 -24.83
N THR A 214 18.20 5.34 -24.43
CA THR A 214 18.17 3.87 -24.48
C THR A 214 17.91 3.40 -25.91
N GLY A 215 18.87 3.66 -26.80
CA GLY A 215 18.87 3.15 -28.17
C GLY A 215 17.70 3.61 -29.06
N PRO A 216 17.78 3.38 -30.38
CA PRO A 216 16.80 3.86 -31.34
C PRO A 216 15.57 2.94 -31.35
N GLY A 217 14.40 3.39 -30.88
CA GLY A 217 13.15 2.66 -31.16
C GLY A 217 11.93 2.85 -30.26
N GLY A 218 11.97 3.67 -29.21
CA GLY A 218 10.79 3.88 -28.35
C GLY A 218 10.14 5.24 -28.60
N THR A 219 9.03 5.28 -29.35
CA THR A 219 8.15 6.45 -29.41
C THR A 219 7.49 6.64 -28.05
N HIS A 220 7.93 7.64 -27.30
CA HIS A 220 7.28 8.11 -26.08
C HIS A 220 5.96 8.82 -26.44
N ASP A 221 4.86 8.09 -26.44
CA ASP A 221 3.52 8.68 -26.45
C ASP A 221 3.15 9.11 -25.03
N HIS A 222 3.45 10.37 -24.70
CA HIS A 222 2.88 11.05 -23.54
C HIS A 222 1.66 11.86 -23.99
N ALA A 223 0.46 11.35 -23.69
CA ALA A 223 -0.80 12.08 -23.74
C ALA A 223 -1.50 11.98 -22.38
#